data_AF-A0A7X7QG98-F1
#
_entry.id   AF-A0A7X7QG98-F1
#
_cell.length_a   1.000
_cell.length_b   1.000
_cell.length_c   1.000
_cell.angle_alpha   90.00
_cell.angle_beta   90.00
_cell.angle_gamma   90.00
#
_symmetry.space_group_name_H-M   'P 1'
#
loop_
_entity.id
_entity.type
_entity.pdbx_description
1 polymer ?
#
loop_
_entity_poly.entity_id
_entity_poly.type
_entity_poly.pdbx_seq_one_letter_code
_entity_poly.pdbx_strand_id
1 'polypeptide(L)'
;MSKYQVAIIHRPEKWQPECDDDVPLNLKGPVEVLAESDEFFEAVDSAIEYNRSEASRQRDRWAVVVDPTGTGRHWPAARLCTPLTHKVVAVWWPDGWEPRGPLDVPRCIHLMTENSESDWLDYTQAEAAVFALNRQCMDHPGETWYVVAAVENEPLSRTICQDSSGEAETTEVHPMHVVMPTGAGRGDCTHCPAHAFPCANADLPSRPLTLTTRRRKPAGVGVKG
;
A
#
# COMPACT_ATOMS: atom_id res chain seq x y z
N MET A 1 -7.30 -16.13 -7.49
CA MET A 1 -6.92 -14.70 -7.45
C MET A 1 -5.70 -14.55 -8.33
N SER A 2 -5.43 -13.37 -8.89
CA SER A 2 -4.18 -13.17 -9.63
C SER A 2 -3.02 -13.24 -8.65
N LYS A 3 -1.95 -13.93 -9.03
CA LYS A 3 -0.73 -14.01 -8.22
C LYS A 3 0.12 -12.78 -8.46
N TYR A 4 0.74 -12.28 -7.41
CA TYR A 4 1.82 -11.31 -7.53
C TYR A 4 3.06 -12.02 -8.10
N GLN A 5 3.74 -11.36 -9.04
CA GLN A 5 4.99 -11.85 -9.61
C GLN A 5 6.14 -10.98 -9.17
N VAL A 6 7.24 -11.62 -8.77
CA VAL A 6 8.53 -10.96 -8.57
C VAL A 6 9.27 -11.03 -9.90
N ALA A 7 9.25 -9.93 -10.64
CA ALA A 7 9.88 -9.83 -11.95
C ALA A 7 11.28 -9.23 -11.83
N ILE A 8 12.25 -9.85 -12.48
CA ILE A 8 13.59 -9.30 -12.60
C ILE A 8 13.65 -8.41 -13.84
N ILE A 9 14.16 -7.21 -13.66
CA ILE A 9 14.40 -6.22 -14.71
C ILE A 9 15.89 -5.93 -14.82
N HIS A 10 16.29 -5.33 -15.94
CA HIS A 10 17.59 -4.69 -16.03
C HIS A 10 17.62 -3.42 -15.20
N ARG A 11 18.62 -3.30 -14.33
CA ARG A 11 18.90 -2.08 -13.58
C ARG A 11 19.45 -1.02 -14.54
N PRO A 12 18.82 0.15 -14.70
CA PRO A 12 19.35 1.18 -15.60
C PRO A 12 20.73 1.67 -15.15
N GLU A 13 21.60 1.98 -16.12
CA GLU A 13 22.93 2.54 -15.85
C GLU A 13 22.78 3.84 -15.04
N LYS A 14 23.60 3.99 -13.98
CA LYS A 14 23.62 5.16 -13.08
C LYS A 14 22.37 5.38 -12.23
N TRP A 15 21.36 4.51 -12.31
CA TRP A 15 20.23 4.57 -11.39
C TRP A 15 20.63 4.04 -10.00
N GLN A 16 20.43 4.89 -8.99
CA GLN A 16 20.65 4.58 -7.58
C GLN A 16 19.27 4.56 -6.91
N PRO A 17 18.76 3.38 -6.54
CA PRO A 17 17.47 3.28 -5.87
C PRO A 17 17.57 3.93 -4.49
N GLU A 18 16.51 4.62 -4.08
CA GLU A 18 16.45 5.22 -2.73
C GLU A 18 16.16 4.17 -1.66
N CYS A 19 15.48 3.08 -2.02
CA CYS A 19 15.12 1.95 -1.16
C CYS A 19 15.14 0.62 -1.92
N ASP A 20 15.07 -0.49 -1.20
CA ASP A 20 15.22 -1.84 -1.77
C ASP A 20 14.01 -2.31 -2.59
N ASP A 21 12.89 -1.58 -2.58
CA ASP A 21 11.70 -1.84 -3.39
C ASP A 21 11.46 -0.76 -4.47
N ASP A 22 12.40 0.17 -4.65
CA ASP A 22 12.30 1.25 -5.64
C ASP A 22 12.17 0.70 -7.08
N VAL A 23 11.59 1.50 -7.97
CA VAL A 23 11.34 1.11 -9.37
C VAL A 23 11.80 2.22 -10.32
N PRO A 24 12.62 1.91 -11.33
CA PRO A 24 13.06 2.93 -12.27
C PRO A 24 11.89 3.41 -13.15
N LEU A 25 11.89 4.70 -13.50
CA LEU A 25 10.83 5.33 -14.31
C LEU A 25 10.59 4.66 -15.67
N ASN A 26 11.64 4.10 -16.26
CA ASN A 26 11.62 3.49 -17.59
C ASN A 26 12.00 2.02 -17.49
N LEU A 27 11.00 1.16 -17.68
CA LEU A 27 11.16 -0.29 -17.62
C LEU A 27 11.28 -0.89 -19.01
N LYS A 28 12.19 -1.86 -19.15
CA LYS A 28 12.33 -2.65 -20.39
C LYS A 28 11.89 -4.09 -20.13
N GLY A 29 10.60 -4.28 -19.85
CA GLY A 29 9.98 -5.60 -19.66
C GLY A 29 10.67 -6.48 -18.60
N PRO A 30 10.20 -7.73 -18.42
CA PRO A 30 10.85 -8.67 -17.52
C PRO A 30 11.99 -9.37 -18.28
N VAL A 31 13.13 -9.50 -17.63
CA VAL A 31 14.19 -10.42 -18.06
C VAL A 31 13.78 -11.85 -17.71
N GLU A 32 13.27 -12.05 -16.50
CA GLU A 32 12.83 -13.33 -15.96
C GLU A 32 11.83 -13.10 -14.81
N VAL A 33 11.06 -14.14 -14.47
CA VAL A 33 10.21 -14.16 -13.27
C VAL A 33 10.95 -14.97 -12.20
N LEU A 34 11.20 -14.35 -11.05
CA LEU A 34 11.91 -14.97 -9.92
C LEU A 34 10.98 -15.87 -9.11
N ALA A 35 9.79 -15.37 -8.78
CA ALA A 35 8.83 -16.04 -7.92
C ALA A 35 7.40 -15.58 -8.23
N GLU A 36 6.42 -16.37 -7.78
CA GLU A 36 5.00 -16.00 -7.74
C GLU A 36 4.48 -16.23 -6.32
N SER A 37 3.67 -15.31 -5.79
CA SER A 37 2.97 -15.50 -4.52
C SER A 37 1.51 -15.07 -4.62
N ASP A 38 0.65 -15.75 -3.86
CA ASP A 38 -0.72 -15.31 -3.61
C ASP A 38 -0.76 -14.20 -2.54
N GLU A 39 0.30 -14.05 -1.74
CA GLU A 39 0.43 -13.07 -0.66
C GLU A 39 1.37 -11.91 -1.06
N PHE A 40 0.86 -10.68 -0.92
CA PHE A 40 1.55 -9.49 -1.40
C PHE A 40 2.89 -9.25 -0.70
N PHE A 41 2.89 -9.26 0.64
CA PHE A 41 4.09 -8.96 1.42
C PHE A 41 5.19 -10.03 1.25
N GLU A 42 4.81 -11.29 1.01
CA GLU A 42 5.81 -12.33 0.67
C GLU A 42 6.51 -12.04 -0.66
N ALA A 43 5.79 -11.55 -1.67
CA ALA A 43 6.38 -11.15 -2.94
C ALA A 43 7.30 -9.93 -2.78
N VAL A 44 6.91 -8.95 -1.94
CA VAL A 44 7.73 -7.77 -1.63
C VAL A 44 9.01 -8.16 -0.88
N ASP A 45 8.90 -9.00 0.15
CA ASP A 45 10.05 -9.49 0.90
C ASP A 45 11.02 -10.27 -0.01
N SER A 46 10.48 -11.11 -0.89
CA SER A 46 11.28 -11.84 -1.89
C SER A 46 12.03 -10.91 -2.84
N ALA A 47 11.39 -9.82 -3.29
CA ALA A 47 12.02 -8.82 -4.14
C ALA A 47 13.13 -8.06 -3.40
N ILE A 48 12.86 -7.62 -2.17
CA ILE A 48 13.83 -6.92 -1.31
C ILE A 48 15.03 -7.82 -1.00
N GLU A 49 14.79 -9.09 -0.66
CA GLU A 49 15.86 -10.06 -0.41
C GLU A 49 16.76 -10.23 -1.64
N TYR A 50 16.15 -10.37 -2.83
CA TYR A 50 16.91 -10.42 -4.08
C TYR A 50 17.74 -9.15 -4.31
N ASN A 51 17.14 -7.97 -4.12
CA ASN A 51 17.80 -6.67 -4.32
C ASN A 51 18.96 -6.42 -3.35
N ARG A 52 18.89 -7.01 -2.15
CA ARG A 52 19.99 -6.99 -1.17
C ARG A 52 21.12 -7.98 -1.49
N SER A 53 20.84 -9.02 -2.28
CA SER A 53 21.79 -10.10 -2.58
C SER A 53 22.98 -9.63 -3.44
N GLU A 54 24.11 -10.36 -3.34
CA GLU A 54 25.26 -10.14 -4.23
C GLU A 54 24.93 -10.39 -5.70
N ALA A 55 24.00 -11.33 -5.97
CA ALA A 55 23.61 -11.70 -7.32
C ALA A 55 22.97 -10.54 -8.08
N SER A 56 22.10 -9.75 -7.42
CA SER A 56 21.53 -8.53 -7.99
C SER A 56 22.63 -7.51 -8.32
N ARG A 57 23.54 -7.27 -7.38
CA ARG A 57 24.61 -6.26 -7.49
C ARG A 57 25.62 -6.57 -8.60
N GLN A 58 25.95 -7.84 -8.81
CA GLN A 58 26.94 -8.25 -9.81
C GLN A 58 26.40 -8.30 -11.24
N ARG A 59 25.08 -8.43 -11.42
CA ARG A 59 24.45 -8.70 -12.73
C ARG A 59 23.67 -7.53 -13.31
N ASP A 60 23.73 -6.35 -12.68
CA ASP A 60 22.91 -5.18 -13.03
C ASP A 60 21.43 -5.55 -13.16
N ARG A 61 20.92 -6.35 -12.20
CA ARG A 61 19.54 -6.84 -12.14
C ARG A 61 18.84 -6.29 -10.92
N TRP A 62 17.54 -6.05 -11.05
CA TRP A 62 16.69 -5.56 -9.95
C TRP A 62 15.36 -6.30 -9.97
N ALA A 63 14.82 -6.63 -8.81
CA ALA A 63 13.53 -7.27 -8.64
C ALA A 63 12.46 -6.20 -8.35
N VAL A 64 11.32 -6.33 -9.01
CA VAL A 64 10.12 -5.51 -8.78
C VAL A 64 8.91 -6.41 -8.63
N VAL A 65 7.90 -5.96 -7.90
CA VAL A 65 6.65 -6.72 -7.73
C VAL A 65 5.60 -6.19 -8.71
N VAL A 66 4.95 -7.09 -9.43
CA VAL A 66 3.90 -6.77 -10.40
C VAL A 66 2.66 -7.64 -10.23
N ASP A 67 1.53 -7.09 -10.63
CA ASP A 67 0.32 -7.85 -10.94
C ASP A 67 0.31 -8.11 -12.46
N PRO A 68 0.58 -9.36 -12.91
CA PRO A 68 0.68 -9.69 -14.33
C PRO A 68 -0.67 -9.70 -15.05
N THR A 69 -1.78 -9.61 -14.32
CA THR A 69 -3.13 -9.58 -14.90
C THR A 69 -3.64 -8.16 -15.13
N GLY A 70 -3.05 -7.19 -14.42
CA GLY A 70 -3.33 -5.77 -14.59
C GLY A 70 -2.53 -5.16 -15.73
N THR A 71 -3.00 -4.01 -16.23
CA THR A 71 -2.26 -3.19 -17.18
C THR A 71 -1.69 -1.97 -16.48
N GLY A 72 -0.37 -1.81 -16.53
CA GLY A 72 0.34 -0.70 -15.92
C GLY A 72 0.53 0.49 -16.86
N ARG A 73 0.81 1.66 -16.28
CA ARG A 73 1.17 2.87 -17.03
C ARG A 73 2.62 2.81 -17.49
N HIS A 74 3.50 2.41 -16.59
CA HIS A 74 4.94 2.31 -16.83
C HIS A 74 5.30 0.99 -17.50
N TRP A 75 4.44 -0.03 -17.35
CA TRP A 75 4.62 -1.33 -17.97
C TRP A 75 3.28 -1.82 -18.56
N PRO A 76 3.05 -1.66 -19.88
CA PRO A 76 1.74 -1.98 -20.48
C PRO A 76 1.27 -3.43 -20.31
N ALA A 77 2.19 -4.36 -20.05
CA ALA A 77 1.90 -5.79 -19.91
C ALA A 77 1.69 -6.25 -18.46
N ALA A 78 1.91 -5.40 -17.45
CA ALA A 78 1.74 -5.74 -16.04
C ALA A 78 1.59 -4.47 -15.19
N ARG A 79 0.79 -4.49 -14.11
CA ARG A 79 0.68 -3.34 -13.21
C ARG A 79 1.80 -3.39 -12.17
N LEU A 80 2.52 -2.29 -11.98
CA LEU A 80 3.56 -2.19 -10.95
C LEU A 80 2.93 -2.04 -9.57
N CYS A 81 3.35 -2.90 -8.65
CA CYS A 81 2.92 -2.84 -7.25
C CYS A 81 3.89 -2.04 -6.38
N THR A 82 5.19 -2.07 -6.69
CA THR A 82 6.25 -1.34 -5.98
C THR A 82 6.70 -0.06 -6.74
N PRO A 83 7.38 0.90 -6.08
CA PRO A 83 7.62 0.97 -4.63
C PRO A 83 6.33 1.12 -3.83
N LEU A 84 6.34 0.65 -2.58
CA LEU A 84 5.24 0.86 -1.67
C LEU A 84 5.27 2.29 -1.13
N THR A 85 4.10 2.91 -1.06
CA THR A 85 3.91 4.15 -0.30
C THR A 85 3.02 3.87 0.90
N HIS A 86 3.28 4.52 2.03
CA HIS A 86 2.54 4.23 3.26
C HIS A 86 1.59 5.38 3.59
N LYS A 87 0.44 5.03 4.18
CA LYS A 87 -0.52 5.97 4.72
C LYS A 87 -1.03 5.50 6.07
N VAL A 88 -1.37 6.46 6.91
CA VAL A 88 -2.21 6.19 8.09
C VAL A 88 -3.66 6.25 7.64
N VAL A 89 -4.41 5.18 7.92
CA VAL A 89 -5.83 5.11 7.63
C VAL A 89 -6.63 4.85 8.90
N ALA A 90 -7.78 5.51 9.01
CA ALA A 90 -8.74 5.29 10.07
C ALA A 90 -9.62 4.07 9.75
N VAL A 91 -9.76 3.21 10.74
CA VAL A 91 -10.62 2.04 10.71
C VAL A 91 -11.60 2.11 11.87
N TRP A 92 -12.76 1.49 11.70
CA TRP A 92 -13.71 1.35 12.78
C TRP A 92 -13.09 0.52 13.92
N TRP A 93 -13.16 1.05 15.14
CA TRP A 93 -12.85 0.31 16.37
C TRP A 93 -13.95 -0.72 16.60
N PRO A 94 -13.67 -2.04 16.52
CA PRO A 94 -14.73 -3.02 16.66
C PRO A 94 -15.30 -3.11 18.08
N ASP A 95 -16.62 -3.11 18.22
CA ASP A 95 -17.27 -3.32 19.52
C ASP A 95 -16.72 -4.59 20.20
N GLY A 96 -16.40 -4.51 21.49
CA GLY A 96 -15.86 -5.64 22.26
C GLY A 96 -14.43 -6.06 21.90
N TRP A 97 -13.74 -5.32 21.03
CA TRP A 97 -12.31 -5.48 20.74
C TRP A 97 -11.48 -4.59 21.67
N GLU A 98 -10.44 -5.18 22.26
CA GLU A 98 -9.54 -4.51 23.19
C GLU A 98 -8.09 -4.61 22.71
N PRO A 99 -7.44 -3.49 22.30
CA PRO A 99 -6.03 -3.51 21.93
C PRO A 99 -5.14 -3.78 23.14
N ARG A 100 -4.12 -4.63 22.98
CA ARG A 100 -3.07 -4.86 23.99
C ARG A 100 -1.94 -3.83 23.87
N GLY A 101 -1.82 -3.22 22.70
CA GLY A 101 -0.87 -2.16 22.43
C GLY A 101 -1.33 -1.25 21.29
N PRO A 102 -0.67 -0.08 21.13
CA PRO A 102 -1.07 0.93 20.16
C PRO A 102 -0.80 0.53 18.71
N LEU A 103 -0.07 -0.56 18.46
CA LEU A 103 0.19 -1.07 17.11
C LEU A 103 -0.69 -2.28 16.76
N ASP A 104 -1.57 -2.70 17.66
CA ASP A 104 -2.43 -3.86 17.41
C ASP A 104 -3.35 -3.61 16.21
N VAL A 105 -3.52 -4.64 15.39
CA VAL A 105 -4.33 -4.58 14.17
C VAL A 105 -5.52 -5.54 14.30
N PRO A 106 -6.76 -5.04 14.29
CA PRO A 106 -7.94 -5.90 14.38
C PRO A 106 -8.02 -6.84 13.16
N ARG A 107 -8.59 -8.03 13.35
CA ARG A 107 -8.77 -9.01 12.25
C ARG A 107 -9.75 -8.51 11.18
N CYS A 108 -10.84 -7.91 11.63
CA CYS A 108 -11.83 -7.30 10.76
C CYS A 108 -11.56 -5.81 10.61
N ILE A 109 -11.28 -5.41 9.38
CA ILE A 109 -10.96 -4.02 9.05
C ILE A 109 -12.08 -3.44 8.20
N HIS A 110 -12.70 -2.40 8.73
CA HIS A 110 -13.67 -1.58 8.01
C HIS A 110 -13.13 -0.16 7.95
N LEU A 111 -12.86 0.33 6.75
CA LEU A 111 -12.34 1.68 6.56
C LEU A 111 -13.42 2.69 6.89
N MET A 112 -13.06 3.72 7.66
CA MET A 112 -13.92 4.88 7.80
C MET A 112 -13.75 5.71 6.53
N THR A 113 -14.85 5.91 5.80
CA THR A 113 -14.89 6.42 4.40
C THR A 113 -14.43 7.87 4.22
N GLU A 114 -13.67 8.43 5.14
CA GLU A 114 -13.29 9.84 5.10
C GLU A 114 -12.00 10.04 4.29
N ASN A 115 -12.14 10.93 3.28
CA ASN A 115 -11.12 11.40 2.35
C ASN A 115 -9.72 11.42 2.96
N SER A 116 -8.89 10.44 2.61
CA SER A 116 -7.49 10.42 3.02
C SER A 116 -6.69 11.42 2.19
N GLU A 117 -6.88 12.71 2.45
CA GLU A 117 -5.88 13.72 2.14
C GLU A 117 -4.62 13.57 3.01
N SER A 118 -4.53 12.52 3.84
CA SER A 118 -3.33 12.21 4.59
C SER A 118 -2.13 12.09 3.66
N ASP A 119 -1.03 12.69 4.11
CA ASP A 119 0.23 12.69 3.40
C ASP A 119 0.73 11.26 3.17
N TRP A 120 1.44 11.10 2.06
CA TRP A 120 2.23 9.90 1.82
C TRP A 120 3.44 9.93 2.74
N LEU A 121 3.65 8.83 3.47
CA LEU A 121 4.71 8.70 4.46
C LEU A 121 5.64 7.55 4.06
N ASP A 122 6.88 7.61 4.55
CA ASP A 122 7.66 6.39 4.67
C ASP A 122 7.10 5.48 5.79
N TYR A 123 7.51 4.21 5.82
CA TYR A 123 6.99 3.26 6.79
C TYR A 123 7.24 3.69 8.25
N THR A 124 8.42 4.23 8.54
CA THR A 124 8.83 4.61 9.90
C THR A 124 7.96 5.76 10.42
N GLN A 125 7.70 6.74 9.56
CA GLN A 125 6.81 7.87 9.85
C GLN A 125 5.37 7.40 10.06
N ALA A 126 4.87 6.51 9.20
CA ALA A 126 3.51 5.97 9.31
C ALA A 126 3.33 5.17 10.61
N GLU A 127 4.28 4.30 10.95
CA GLU A 127 4.26 3.51 12.18
C GLU A 127 4.30 4.41 13.43
N ALA A 128 5.18 5.41 13.46
CA ALA A 128 5.26 6.36 14.56
C ALA A 128 3.96 7.18 14.73
N ALA A 129 3.34 7.59 13.62
CA ALA A 129 2.06 8.30 13.64
C ALA A 129 0.93 7.40 14.18
N VAL A 130 0.84 6.15 13.72
CA VAL A 130 -0.13 5.17 14.22
C VAL A 130 0.06 4.92 15.71
N PHE A 131 1.30 4.73 16.15
CA PHE A 131 1.60 4.55 17.57
C PHE A 131 1.08 5.72 18.42
N ALA A 132 1.36 6.95 18.00
CA ALA A 132 0.95 8.15 18.72
C ALA A 132 -0.56 8.33 18.75
N LEU A 133 -1.24 8.17 17.60
CA LEU A 133 -2.69 8.29 17.48
C LEU A 133 -3.41 7.23 18.32
N ASN A 134 -3.00 5.97 18.20
CA ASN A 134 -3.64 4.88 18.92
C ASN A 134 -3.36 4.93 20.42
N ARG A 135 -2.22 5.48 20.86
CA ARG A 135 -2.02 5.76 22.29
C ARG A 135 -3.08 6.73 22.82
N GLN A 136 -3.41 7.78 22.06
CA GLN A 136 -4.48 8.70 22.44
C GLN A 136 -5.85 7.99 22.46
N CYS A 137 -6.12 7.13 21.48
CA CYS A 137 -7.34 6.30 21.44
C CYS A 137 -7.44 5.36 22.65
N MET A 138 -6.33 4.81 23.14
CA MET A 138 -6.32 3.98 24.35
C MET A 138 -6.63 4.79 25.62
N ASP A 139 -6.16 6.05 25.69
CA ASP A 139 -6.44 6.93 26.82
C ASP A 139 -7.87 7.49 26.78
N HIS A 140 -8.41 7.69 25.57
CA HIS A 140 -9.75 8.21 25.31
C HIS A 140 -10.46 7.35 24.25
N PRO A 141 -11.07 6.23 24.64
CA PRO A 141 -11.72 5.32 23.70
C PRO A 141 -12.81 6.02 22.88
N GLY A 142 -12.82 5.72 21.58
CA GLY A 142 -13.80 6.21 20.62
C GLY A 142 -14.09 5.14 19.56
N GLU A 143 -14.78 5.52 18.48
CA GLU A 143 -15.15 4.60 17.40
C GLU A 143 -14.05 4.40 16.35
N THR A 144 -12.89 5.03 16.54
CA THR A 144 -11.80 5.08 15.55
C THR A 144 -10.54 4.43 16.10
N TRP A 145 -9.92 3.62 15.24
CA TRP A 145 -8.57 3.10 15.41
C TRP A 145 -7.76 3.42 14.15
N TYR A 146 -6.43 3.46 14.25
CA TYR A 146 -5.56 3.76 13.11
C TYR A 146 -4.67 2.58 12.78
N VAL A 147 -4.43 2.36 11.49
CA VAL A 147 -3.50 1.33 11.00
C VAL A 147 -2.60 1.88 9.91
N VAL A 148 -1.45 1.24 9.73
CA VAL A 148 -0.56 1.51 8.60
C VAL A 148 -1.11 0.75 7.38
N ALA A 149 -1.31 1.46 6.29
CA ALA A 149 -1.64 0.88 4.99
C ALA A 149 -0.45 1.05 4.03
N ALA A 150 0.01 -0.06 3.45
CA ALA A 150 0.90 -0.06 2.29
C ALA A 150 0.05 0.03 1.02
N VAL A 151 0.30 1.05 0.21
CA VAL A 151 -0.45 1.33 -1.00
C VAL A 151 0.41 1.03 -2.20
N GLU A 152 -0.15 0.27 -3.14
CA GLU A 152 0.55 -0.11 -4.35
C GLU A 152 0.75 1.10 -5.28
N ASN A 153 1.90 1.13 -5.95
CA ASN A 153 2.36 2.25 -6.77
C ASN A 153 1.37 2.66 -7.87
N GLU A 154 0.96 1.72 -8.73
CA GLU A 154 0.03 2.03 -9.82
C GLU A 154 -1.43 1.79 -9.45
N PRO A 155 -2.33 2.73 -9.81
CA PRO A 155 -3.75 2.61 -9.52
C PRO A 155 -4.43 1.53 -10.36
N LEU A 156 -5.51 0.95 -9.83
CA LEU A 156 -6.46 0.12 -10.57
C LEU A 156 -7.26 0.93 -11.58
N SER A 157 -7.59 2.18 -11.24
CA SER A 157 -8.34 3.06 -12.12
C SER A 157 -8.00 4.52 -11.88
N ARG A 158 -8.14 5.31 -12.93
CA ARG A 158 -7.92 6.75 -12.91
C ARG A 158 -9.00 7.45 -13.72
N THR A 159 -9.67 8.39 -13.08
CA THR A 159 -10.69 9.24 -13.70
C THR A 159 -10.25 10.69 -13.61
N ILE A 160 -10.30 11.41 -14.73
CA ILE A 160 -10.02 12.85 -14.76
C ILE A 160 -11.31 13.55 -15.16
N CYS A 161 -11.86 14.33 -14.23
CA CYS A 161 -13.02 15.18 -14.46
C CYS A 161 -12.54 16.63 -14.57
N GLN A 162 -12.97 17.34 -15.61
CA GLN A 162 -12.71 18.77 -15.75
C GLN A 162 -14.03 19.52 -15.52
N ASP A 163 -14.01 20.52 -14.64
CA ASP A 163 -15.18 21.35 -14.40
C ASP A 163 -15.28 22.50 -15.41
N SER A 164 -16.37 23.28 -15.31
CA SER A 164 -16.60 24.44 -16.18
C SER A 164 -15.64 25.60 -15.93
N SER A 165 -14.91 25.61 -14.81
CA SER A 165 -13.85 26.58 -14.51
C SER A 165 -12.51 26.19 -15.13
N GLY A 166 -12.41 24.98 -15.68
CA GLY A 166 -11.20 24.43 -16.25
C GLY A 166 -10.30 23.73 -15.22
N GLU A 167 -10.74 23.61 -13.97
CA GLU A 167 -10.04 22.83 -12.95
C GLU A 167 -10.19 21.33 -13.24
N ALA A 168 -9.08 20.61 -13.11
CA ALA A 168 -9.06 19.17 -13.30
C ALA A 168 -8.98 18.45 -11.95
N GLU A 169 -9.96 17.62 -11.65
CA GLU A 169 -9.96 16.68 -10.54
C GLU A 169 -9.56 15.30 -11.05
N THR A 170 -8.44 14.79 -10.55
CA THR A 170 -8.00 13.41 -10.78
C THR A 170 -8.42 12.57 -9.59
N THR A 171 -9.20 11.51 -9.84
CA THR A 171 -9.51 10.46 -8.87
C THR A 171 -8.73 9.21 -9.25
N GLU A 172 -7.94 8.68 -8.31
CA GLU A 172 -7.19 7.42 -8.50
C GLU A 172 -7.60 6.41 -7.43
N VAL A 173 -7.87 5.17 -7.86
CA VAL A 173 -8.19 4.05 -6.95
C VAL A 173 -6.99 3.13 -6.90
N HIS A 174 -6.38 3.00 -5.74
CA HIS A 174 -5.22 2.15 -5.51
C HIS A 174 -5.61 0.91 -4.70
N PRO A 175 -5.01 -0.26 -4.95
CA PRO A 175 -5.00 -1.33 -3.98
C PRO A 175 -4.18 -0.91 -2.76
N MET A 176 -4.62 -1.31 -1.58
CA MET A 176 -3.85 -1.15 -0.37
C MET A 176 -3.96 -2.38 0.53
N HIS A 177 -2.93 -2.56 1.34
CA HIS A 177 -2.73 -3.69 2.23
C HIS A 177 -2.49 -3.16 3.63
N VAL A 178 -3.20 -3.69 4.62
CA VAL A 178 -2.96 -3.28 6.00
C VAL A 178 -1.71 -4.00 6.50
N VAL A 179 -0.74 -3.21 6.94
CA VAL A 179 0.52 -3.71 7.47
C VAL A 179 0.30 -4.13 8.91
N MET A 180 0.88 -5.27 9.29
CA MET A 180 1.06 -5.65 10.68
C MET A 180 2.48 -5.26 11.11
N PRO A 181 2.65 -4.23 11.96
CA PRO A 181 3.97 -3.87 12.48
C PRO A 181 4.64 -5.03 13.20
N THR A 182 5.97 -5.05 13.20
CA THR A 182 6.72 -6.09 13.92
C THR A 182 6.43 -6.00 15.42
N GLY A 183 5.99 -7.11 16.00
CA GLY A 183 5.62 -7.18 17.43
C GLY A 183 4.21 -6.66 17.75
N ALA A 184 3.44 -6.20 16.77
CA ALA A 184 2.02 -5.91 16.95
C ALA A 184 1.21 -7.19 17.22
N GLY A 185 0.17 -7.05 18.05
CA GLY A 185 -0.82 -8.08 18.29
C GLY A 185 -2.08 -7.90 17.45
N ARG A 186 -3.08 -8.74 17.74
CA ARG A 186 -4.43 -8.65 17.17
C ARG A 186 -5.44 -7.99 18.11
N GLY A 187 -5.00 -7.51 19.27
CA GLY A 187 -5.87 -7.25 20.40
C GLY A 187 -6.53 -8.53 20.93
N ASP A 188 -7.34 -8.36 21.96
CA ASP A 188 -8.32 -9.34 22.40
C ASP A 188 -9.65 -9.07 21.69
N CYS A 189 -10.26 -10.13 21.17
CA CYS A 189 -11.56 -10.03 20.55
C CYS A 189 -12.57 -11.02 21.13
N THR A 190 -12.31 -11.63 22.29
CA THR A 190 -13.11 -12.73 22.85
C THR A 190 -14.61 -12.39 22.98
N HIS A 191 -14.94 -11.11 23.14
CA HIS A 191 -16.31 -10.61 23.29
C HIS A 191 -16.82 -9.77 22.11
N CYS A 192 -16.07 -9.72 21.00
CA CYS A 192 -16.48 -8.94 19.84
C CYS A 192 -17.71 -9.54 19.15
N PRO A 193 -18.72 -8.74 18.77
CA PRO A 193 -19.70 -9.13 17.76
C PRO A 193 -19.04 -9.50 16.42
N ALA A 194 -17.82 -9.01 16.19
CA ALA A 194 -17.07 -9.24 14.97
C ALA A 194 -16.80 -10.72 14.64
N HIS A 195 -16.84 -11.64 15.61
CA HIS A 195 -16.76 -13.09 15.37
C HIS A 195 -17.80 -13.62 14.39
N ALA A 196 -18.94 -12.93 14.29
CA ALA A 196 -19.98 -13.26 13.32
C ALA A 196 -19.57 -12.95 11.88
N PHE A 197 -18.56 -12.09 11.67
CA PHE A 197 -18.08 -11.75 10.33
C PHE A 197 -17.02 -12.75 9.84
N PRO A 198 -17.04 -13.11 8.55
CA PRO A 198 -16.02 -13.99 7.96
C PRO A 198 -14.58 -13.50 8.17
N CYS A 199 -14.35 -12.18 8.18
CA CYS A 199 -13.02 -11.59 8.39
C CYS A 199 -12.41 -11.90 9.76
N ALA A 200 -13.20 -12.22 10.78
CA ALA A 200 -12.68 -12.49 12.11
C ALA A 200 -12.00 -13.87 12.21
N ASN A 201 -12.37 -14.78 11.30
CA ASN A 201 -11.85 -16.14 11.24
C ASN A 201 -10.80 -16.32 10.15
N ALA A 202 -10.58 -15.31 9.31
CA ALA A 202 -9.52 -15.31 8.32
C ALA A 202 -8.20 -14.86 8.97
N ASP A 203 -7.08 -15.33 8.41
CA ASP A 203 -5.86 -14.53 8.45
C ASP A 203 -6.15 -13.18 7.76
N LEU A 204 -5.35 -12.12 8.03
CA LEU A 204 -5.61 -10.77 7.45
C LEU A 204 -6.09 -10.88 6.01
N PRO A 205 -7.02 -10.01 5.56
CA PRO A 205 -7.53 -10.14 4.22
C PRO A 205 -6.35 -10.17 3.25
N SER A 206 -6.08 -11.35 2.69
CA SER A 206 -5.13 -11.55 1.59
C SER A 206 -5.59 -10.77 0.36
N ARG A 207 -6.86 -10.33 0.37
CA ARG A 207 -7.43 -9.42 -0.58
C ARG A 207 -7.06 -7.97 -0.24
N PRO A 208 -6.52 -7.23 -1.22
CA PRO A 208 -6.31 -5.80 -1.04
C PRO A 208 -7.64 -5.10 -0.77
N LEU A 209 -7.59 -4.13 0.13
CA LEU A 209 -8.61 -3.08 0.22
C LEU A 209 -8.35 -2.05 -0.89
N THR A 210 -9.29 -1.14 -1.11
CA THR A 210 -9.09 -0.04 -2.07
C THR A 210 -9.02 1.30 -1.35
N LEU A 211 -8.10 2.13 -1.81
CA LEU A 211 -7.93 3.52 -1.39
C LEU A 211 -8.29 4.42 -2.56
N THR A 212 -9.22 5.35 -2.34
CA THR A 212 -9.51 6.41 -3.32
C THR A 212 -8.78 7.68 -2.93
N THR A 213 -7.98 8.22 -3.84
CA THR A 213 -7.33 9.51 -3.67
C THR A 213 -7.89 10.51 -4.68
N ARG A 214 -7.95 11.78 -4.29
CA ARG A 214 -8.38 12.88 -5.15
C ARG A 214 -7.32 13.96 -5.16
N ARG A 215 -6.97 14.43 -6.35
CA ARG A 215 -6.03 15.55 -6.54
C ARG A 215 -6.66 16.57 -7.47
N ARG A 216 -6.74 17.82 -7.01
CA ARG A 216 -7.16 18.95 -7.83
C ARG A 216 -5.93 19.66 -8.39
N LYS A 217 -5.93 19.87 -9.69
CA LYS A 217 -4.95 20.73 -10.36
C LYS A 217 -5.66 22.03 -10.76
N PRO A 218 -5.24 23.20 -10.23
CA PRO A 218 -5.83 24.46 -10.64
C PRO A 218 -5.65 24.66 -12.14
N ALA A 219 -6.61 25.35 -12.76
CA ALA A 219 -6.54 25.71 -14.18
C ALA A 219 -5.17 26.34 -14.45
N GLY A 220 -4.40 25.75 -15.36
CA GLY A 220 -3.05 26.20 -15.65
C GLY A 220 -3.09 27.69 -15.99
N VAL A 221 -2.43 28.52 -15.17
CA VAL A 221 -2.23 29.94 -15.49
C VAL A 221 -1.53 29.95 -16.83
N GLY A 222 -2.26 30.31 -17.89
CA GLY A 222 -1.72 30.36 -19.23
C GLY A 222 -0.47 31.24 -19.20
N VAL A 223 0.70 30.63 -19.35
CA VAL A 223 1.92 31.36 -19.65
C VAL A 223 1.69 31.93 -21.04
N LYS A 224 1.20 33.18 -21.09
CA LYS A 224 1.16 33.95 -22.32
C LYS A 224 2.60 34.11 -22.78
N GLY A 225 2.96 33.40 -23.84
CA GLY A 225 4.14 33.70 -24.65
C GLY A 225 3.93 34.98 -25.46
#